data_AF-A0A1Y5T4G4-F1
#
_entry.id   AF-A0A1Y5T4G4-F1
#
_cell.length_a   1.000
_cell.length_b   1.000
_cell.length_c   1.000
_cell.angle_alpha   90.00
_cell.angle_beta   90.00
_cell.angle_gamma   90.00
#
_symmetry.space_group_name_H-M   'P 1'
#
loop_
_entity.id
_entity.type
_entity.pdbx_description
1 polymer ?
#
loop_
_entity_poly.entity_id
_entity_poly.type
_entity_poly.pdbx_seq_one_letter_code
_entity_poly.pdbx_strand_id
1 'polypeptide(L)'
;MAAESPFAGERANALAAAERLAARFGMTLDEAARSDAAAPAQERKKTGGRGFAFWERELAEFMLLLDYRILLDKKRRAASLKAAEERGLDAAERRPARIANRTVRRNGRRLEPLRHARVLLTETSLRFSEIAELTGLDMYTVVGEKLKLRRQR
;
A
#
# COMPACT_ATOMS: atom_id res chain seq x y z
N MET A 1 -2.84 35.02 -14.20
CA MET A 1 -2.24 34.47 -12.95
C MET A 1 -3.21 34.61 -11.77
N ALA A 2 -3.47 33.52 -11.02
CA ALA A 2 -4.37 33.33 -9.87
C ALA A 2 -5.88 33.70 -10.03
N ALA A 3 -6.23 34.85 -10.61
CA ALA A 3 -7.63 35.25 -10.88
C ALA A 3 -8.27 34.46 -12.05
N GLU A 4 -7.45 33.77 -12.83
CA GLU A 4 -7.85 33.01 -14.02
C GLU A 4 -8.08 31.51 -13.73
N SER A 5 -7.86 31.03 -12.49
CA SER A 5 -8.16 29.63 -12.17
C SER A 5 -9.68 29.39 -12.22
N PRO A 6 -10.16 28.38 -12.97
CA PRO A 6 -11.58 28.05 -13.05
C PRO A 6 -12.13 27.52 -11.72
N PHE A 7 -11.27 27.05 -10.80
CA PHE A 7 -11.68 26.43 -9.54
C PHE A 7 -11.72 27.43 -8.38
N ALA A 8 -12.88 27.53 -7.71
CA ALA A 8 -13.07 28.47 -6.60
C ALA A 8 -12.12 28.23 -5.41
N GLY A 9 -11.80 26.97 -5.11
CA GLY A 9 -10.87 26.60 -4.05
C GLY A 9 -9.43 27.03 -4.32
N GLU A 10 -9.01 27.00 -5.59
CA GLU A 10 -7.66 27.45 -5.98
C GLU A 10 -7.51 28.97 -5.89
N ARG A 11 -8.55 29.72 -6.28
CA ARG A 11 -8.56 31.18 -6.14
C ARG A 11 -8.48 31.62 -4.68
N ALA A 12 -9.26 30.98 -3.81
CA ALA A 12 -9.24 31.25 -2.38
C ALA A 12 -7.88 30.93 -1.75
N ASN A 13 -7.24 29.82 -2.15
CA ASN A 13 -5.93 29.43 -1.65
C ASN A 13 -4.82 30.39 -2.14
N ALA A 14 -4.88 30.82 -3.41
CA ALA A 14 -3.92 31.76 -3.97
C ALA A 14 -4.00 33.15 -3.31
N LEU A 15 -5.23 33.66 -3.08
CA LEU A 15 -5.43 34.92 -2.35
C LEU A 15 -4.92 34.82 -0.91
N ALA A 16 -5.25 33.72 -0.20
CA ALA A 16 -4.75 33.51 1.15
C ALA A 16 -3.21 33.40 1.21
N ALA A 17 -2.58 32.86 0.17
CA ALA A 17 -1.12 32.82 0.06
C ALA A 17 -0.52 34.22 -0.16
N ALA A 18 -1.13 35.04 -1.03
CA ALA A 18 -0.72 36.41 -1.28
C ALA A 18 -0.87 37.29 -0.02
N GLU A 19 -1.98 37.16 0.72
CA GLU A 19 -2.18 37.87 2.00
C GLU A 19 -1.10 37.53 3.03
N ARG A 20 -0.72 36.25 3.15
CA ARG A 20 0.36 35.82 4.05
C ARG A 20 1.71 36.41 3.65
N LEU A 21 2.01 36.47 2.36
CA LEU A 21 3.25 37.08 1.84
C LEU A 21 3.26 38.59 2.10
N ALA A 22 2.16 39.27 1.80
CA ALA A 22 1.98 40.70 2.06
C ALA A 22 2.22 41.04 3.54
N ALA A 23 1.54 40.32 4.46
CA ALA A 23 1.69 40.52 5.90
C ALA A 23 3.11 40.22 6.41
N ARG A 24 3.79 39.21 5.84
CA ARG A 24 5.13 38.80 6.27
C ARG A 24 6.23 39.76 5.84
N PHE A 25 6.09 40.38 4.67
CA PHE A 25 7.12 41.25 4.08
C PHE A 25 6.75 42.74 4.09
N GLY A 26 5.59 43.11 4.64
CA GLY A 26 5.14 44.50 4.73
C GLY A 26 4.84 45.13 3.36
N MET A 27 4.53 44.30 2.35
CA MET A 27 4.24 44.72 0.98
C MET A 27 2.73 44.73 0.72
N THR A 28 2.32 45.39 -0.36
CA THR A 28 0.89 45.47 -0.72
C THR A 28 0.39 44.15 -1.33
N LEU A 29 -0.92 43.89 -1.25
CA LEU A 29 -1.51 42.64 -1.77
C LEU A 29 -1.31 42.50 -3.29
N ASP A 30 -1.41 43.59 -4.03
CA ASP A 30 -1.15 43.63 -5.47
C ASP A 30 0.34 43.37 -5.81
N GLU A 31 1.24 43.80 -4.93
CA GLU A 31 2.68 43.55 -5.06
C GLU A 31 3.02 42.09 -4.76
N ALA A 32 2.40 41.50 -3.74
CA ALA A 32 2.49 40.07 -3.43
C ALA A 32 1.87 39.18 -4.52
N ALA A 33 0.82 39.65 -5.20
CA ALA A 33 0.14 38.94 -6.28
C ALA A 33 0.88 39.02 -7.63
N ARG A 34 1.62 40.11 -7.87
CA ARG A 34 2.50 40.29 -9.04
C ARG A 34 3.86 39.65 -8.87
N SER A 35 4.30 39.46 -7.63
CA SER A 35 5.57 38.82 -7.38
C SER A 35 5.48 37.34 -7.75
N ASP A 36 5.98 36.98 -8.93
CA ASP A 36 6.59 35.66 -9.20
C ASP A 36 7.86 35.45 -8.35
N ALA A 37 7.99 36.15 -7.23
CA ALA A 37 9.10 36.07 -6.32
C ALA A 37 8.96 34.75 -5.59
N ALA A 38 9.73 33.78 -6.08
CA ALA A 38 10.22 32.65 -5.31
C ALA A 38 10.29 33.07 -3.83
N ALA A 39 9.38 32.52 -3.02
CA ALA A 39 9.51 32.60 -1.58
C ALA A 39 10.99 32.32 -1.29
N PRO A 40 11.71 33.15 -0.52
CA PRO A 40 13.09 32.82 -0.19
C PRO A 40 13.01 31.43 0.40
N ALA A 41 13.61 30.46 -0.30
CA ALA A 41 13.61 29.09 0.11
C ALA A 41 14.10 29.15 1.55
N GLN A 42 13.21 28.92 2.51
CA GLN A 42 13.65 28.71 3.87
C GLN A 42 14.60 27.55 3.71
N GLU A 43 15.90 27.83 3.84
CA GLU A 43 16.90 26.80 3.94
C GLU A 43 16.38 25.93 5.06
N ARG A 44 15.84 24.76 4.67
CA ARG A 44 15.54 23.71 5.62
C ARG A 44 16.91 23.44 6.20
N LYS A 45 17.18 23.99 7.39
CA LYS A 45 18.38 23.67 8.16
C LYS A 45 18.45 22.17 8.11
N LYS A 46 19.40 21.63 7.34
CA LYS A 46 19.61 20.19 7.25
C LYS A 46 19.89 19.80 8.69
N THR A 47 18.91 19.20 9.34
CA THR A 47 19.08 18.65 10.68
C THR A 47 20.28 17.75 10.56
N GLY A 48 21.40 18.17 11.16
CA GLY A 48 22.67 17.45 11.07
C GLY A 48 22.39 15.99 11.36
N GLY A 49 22.79 15.12 10.43
CA GLY A 49 22.51 13.70 10.51
C GLY A 49 23.03 13.18 11.84
N ARG A 50 22.11 12.85 12.76
CA ARG A 50 22.47 12.08 13.94
C ARG A 50 23.05 10.76 13.42
N GLY A 51 24.31 10.50 13.74
CA GLY A 51 25.08 9.41 13.16
C GLY A 51 24.43 8.05 13.39
N PHE A 52 24.85 7.06 12.60
CA PHE A 52 24.32 5.70 12.57
C PHE A 52 24.12 5.07 13.98
N ALA A 53 25.04 5.30 14.91
CA ALA A 53 24.96 4.79 16.29
C ALA A 53 23.80 5.38 17.13
N PHE A 54 23.36 6.61 16.84
CA PHE A 54 22.17 7.19 17.47
C PHE A 54 20.89 6.49 16.99
N TRP A 55 20.85 6.16 15.70
CA TRP A 55 19.75 5.42 15.10
C TRP A 55 19.67 3.97 15.60
N GLU A 56 20.81 3.30 15.79
CA GLU A 56 20.87 1.96 16.40
C GLU A 56 20.29 1.94 17.83
N ARG A 57 20.60 2.96 18.63
CA ARG A 57 20.09 3.07 20.01
C ARG A 57 18.57 3.33 20.04
N GLU A 58 18.08 4.25 19.21
CA GLU A 58 16.63 4.49 19.07
C GLU A 58 15.89 3.25 18.54
N LEU A 59 16.49 2.50 17.62
CA LEU A 59 15.93 1.24 17.12
C LEU A 59 15.88 0.16 18.20
N ALA A 60 16.93 0.00 19.00
CA ALA A 60 16.96 -0.98 20.08
C ALA A 60 15.88 -0.67 21.14
N GLU A 61 15.73 0.59 21.50
CA GLU A 61 14.67 1.06 22.41
C GLU A 61 13.27 0.82 21.83
N PHE A 62 13.09 1.07 20.53
CA PHE A 62 11.86 0.77 19.81
C PHE A 62 11.55 -0.74 19.77
N MET A 63 12.55 -1.60 19.52
CA MET A 63 12.38 -3.05 19.52
C MET A 63 11.97 -3.58 20.90
N LEU A 64 12.60 -3.08 21.98
CA LEU A 64 12.22 -3.43 23.36
C LEU A 64 10.77 -3.04 23.69
N LEU A 65 10.34 -1.86 23.24
CA LEU A 65 8.96 -1.40 23.41
C LEU A 65 7.96 -2.27 22.62
N LEU A 66 8.35 -2.69 21.42
CA LEU A 66 7.55 -3.60 20.59
C LEU A 66 7.41 -4.98 21.24
N ASP A 67 8.51 -5.53 21.77
CA ASP A 67 8.52 -6.81 22.46
C ASP A 67 7.62 -6.81 23.70
N TYR A 68 7.67 -5.74 24.49
CA TYR A 68 6.76 -5.57 25.62
C TYR A 68 5.29 -5.58 25.20
N ARG A 69 4.97 -4.91 24.08
CA ARG A 69 3.61 -4.88 23.53
C ARG A 69 3.15 -6.25 23.01
N ILE A 70 4.03 -6.98 22.33
CA ILE A 70 3.79 -8.36 21.89
C ILE A 70 3.50 -9.26 23.10
N LEU A 71 4.26 -9.11 24.18
CA LEU A 71 4.03 -9.87 25.41
C LEU A 71 2.68 -9.57 26.05
N LEU A 72 2.28 -8.29 26.09
CA LEU A 72 0.95 -7.90 26.60
C LEU A 72 -0.18 -8.48 25.76
N ASP A 73 -0.08 -8.43 24.43
CA ASP A 73 -1.10 -8.97 23.54
C ASP A 73 -1.17 -10.51 23.62
N LYS A 74 -0.02 -11.19 23.76
CA LYS A 74 0.01 -12.63 24.05
C LYS A 74 -0.70 -12.96 25.37
N LYS A 75 -0.47 -12.19 26.43
CA LYS A 75 -1.15 -12.38 27.72
C LYS A 75 -2.66 -12.18 27.61
N ARG A 76 -3.12 -11.15 26.91
CA ARG A 76 -4.55 -10.90 26.66
C ARG A 76 -5.19 -12.05 25.89
N ARG A 77 -4.51 -12.54 24.84
CA ARG A 77 -4.97 -13.69 24.07
C ARG A 77 -5.06 -14.95 24.93
N ALA A 78 -4.04 -15.23 25.74
CA ALA A 78 -4.05 -16.39 26.64
C ALA A 78 -5.20 -16.31 27.66
N ALA A 79 -5.45 -15.12 28.23
CA ALA A 79 -6.58 -14.90 29.13
C ALA A 79 -7.93 -15.13 28.42
N SER A 80 -8.09 -14.67 27.18
CA SER A 80 -9.30 -14.92 26.40
C SER A 80 -9.52 -16.40 26.06
N LEU A 81 -8.44 -17.14 25.76
CA LEU A 81 -8.51 -18.58 25.51
C LEU A 81 -8.91 -19.33 26.77
N LYS A 82 -8.26 -19.03 27.91
CA LYS A 82 -8.59 -19.62 29.20
C LYS A 82 -10.04 -19.35 29.62
N ALA A 83 -10.53 -18.12 29.41
CA ALA A 83 -11.94 -17.80 29.69
C ALA A 83 -12.92 -18.54 28.75
N ALA A 84 -12.52 -18.85 27.51
CA ALA A 84 -13.31 -19.66 26.59
C ALA A 84 -13.30 -21.16 26.99
N GLU A 85 -12.16 -21.67 27.44
CA GLU A 85 -12.01 -23.02 28.00
C GLU A 85 -12.90 -23.20 29.24
N GLU A 86 -12.86 -22.24 30.18
CA GLU A 86 -13.70 -22.23 31.39
C GLU A 86 -15.21 -22.19 31.06
N ARG A 87 -15.59 -21.56 29.93
CA ARG A 87 -16.96 -21.57 29.41
C ARG A 87 -17.34 -22.86 28.65
N GLY A 88 -16.41 -23.80 28.49
CA GLY A 88 -16.64 -25.05 27.76
C GLY A 88 -16.79 -24.89 26.24
N LEU A 89 -16.44 -23.72 25.69
CA LEU A 89 -16.53 -23.41 24.25
C LEU A 89 -15.43 -24.09 23.42
N ASP A 90 -14.43 -24.66 24.09
CA ASP A 90 -13.26 -25.31 23.49
C ASP A 90 -13.50 -26.79 23.11
N ALA A 91 -14.69 -27.33 23.44
CA ALA A 91 -15.06 -28.70 23.07
C ALA A 91 -15.13 -28.94 21.56
N ALA A 92 -15.23 -27.86 20.74
CA ALA A 92 -15.20 -27.93 19.30
C ALA A 92 -13.78 -28.00 18.70
N GLU A 93 -12.76 -27.42 19.37
CA GLU A 93 -11.35 -27.43 18.90
C GLU A 93 -10.62 -28.74 19.24
N ARG A 94 -11.03 -29.46 20.28
CA ARG A 94 -10.51 -30.82 20.59
C ARG A 94 -10.98 -31.90 19.63
N ARG A 95 -11.99 -31.61 18.80
CA ARG A 95 -12.31 -32.48 17.67
C ARG A 95 -11.18 -32.29 16.67
N PRO A 96 -10.52 -33.36 16.17
CA PRO A 96 -9.52 -33.20 15.11
C PRO A 96 -10.19 -32.38 14.03
N ALA A 97 -9.62 -31.20 13.74
CA ALA A 97 -10.15 -30.29 12.76
C ALA A 97 -10.36 -31.09 11.48
N ARG A 98 -11.60 -31.50 11.22
CA ARG A 98 -12.01 -31.95 9.91
C ARG A 98 -11.57 -30.78 9.06
N ILE A 99 -10.57 -31.00 8.21
CA ILE A 99 -10.02 -30.01 7.30
C ILE A 99 -11.24 -29.39 6.65
N ALA A 100 -11.69 -28.26 7.20
CA ALA A 100 -12.89 -27.62 6.74
C ALA A 100 -12.42 -27.14 5.39
N ASN A 101 -12.84 -27.84 4.35
CA ASN A 101 -12.53 -27.54 2.96
C ASN A 101 -12.69 -26.05 2.81
N ARG A 102 -11.57 -25.31 2.93
CA ARG A 102 -11.59 -23.87 2.93
C ARG A 102 -11.84 -23.56 1.48
N THR A 103 -13.12 -23.49 1.12
CA THR A 103 -13.55 -23.13 -0.22
C THR A 103 -12.94 -21.76 -0.46
N VAL A 104 -11.80 -21.76 -1.16
CA VAL A 104 -11.10 -20.56 -1.55
C VAL A 104 -12.16 -19.73 -2.25
N ARG A 105 -12.57 -18.62 -1.65
CA ARG A 105 -13.60 -17.75 -2.25
C ARG A 105 -13.12 -17.42 -3.65
N ARG A 106 -13.78 -17.98 -4.67
CA ARG A 106 -13.45 -17.70 -6.06
C ARG A 106 -13.79 -16.23 -6.29
N ASN A 107 -12.75 -15.41 -6.43
CA ASN A 107 -12.93 -14.01 -6.74
C ASN A 107 -13.44 -13.91 -8.19
N GLY A 108 -14.74 -13.64 -8.36
CA GLY A 108 -15.38 -13.57 -9.68
C GLY A 108 -14.86 -12.44 -10.58
N ARG A 109 -14.02 -11.53 -10.05
CA ARG A 109 -13.30 -10.52 -10.84
C ARG A 109 -12.05 -11.05 -11.52
N ARG A 110 -11.55 -12.23 -11.13
CA ARG A 110 -10.38 -12.83 -11.77
C ARG A 110 -10.79 -13.39 -13.12
N LEU A 111 -10.02 -13.06 -14.14
CA LEU A 111 -10.13 -13.67 -15.46
C LEU A 111 -9.90 -15.19 -15.31
N GLU A 112 -10.69 -15.97 -16.05
CA GLU A 112 -10.54 -17.43 -16.07
C GLU A 112 -9.12 -17.79 -16.53
N PRO A 113 -8.42 -18.75 -15.88
CA PRO A 113 -7.01 -19.00 -16.13
C PRO A 113 -6.64 -19.28 -17.59
N LEU A 114 -7.44 -20.04 -18.33
CA LEU A 114 -7.18 -20.31 -19.76
C LEU A 114 -7.36 -19.06 -20.61
N ARG A 115 -8.41 -18.26 -20.37
CA ARG A 115 -8.59 -16.95 -21.03
C ARG A 115 -7.43 -16.02 -20.71
N HIS A 116 -6.96 -15.99 -19.46
CA HIS A 116 -5.83 -15.17 -19.06
C HIS A 116 -4.54 -15.61 -19.77
N ALA A 117 -4.25 -16.91 -19.81
CA ALA A 117 -3.12 -17.46 -20.56
C ALA A 117 -3.20 -17.12 -22.05
N ARG A 118 -4.38 -17.20 -22.65
CA ARG A 118 -4.59 -16.88 -24.07
C ARG A 118 -4.24 -15.43 -24.38
N VAL A 119 -4.72 -14.48 -23.57
CA VAL A 119 -4.37 -13.05 -23.70
C VAL A 119 -2.87 -12.84 -23.55
N LEU A 120 -2.23 -13.45 -22.56
CA LEU A 120 -0.79 -13.33 -22.38
C LEU A 120 -0.01 -13.87 -23.59
N LEU A 121 -0.45 -15.00 -24.17
CA LEU A 121 0.20 -15.62 -25.33
C LEU A 121 0.00 -14.84 -26.65
N THR A 122 -1.02 -13.99 -26.75
CA THR A 122 -1.29 -13.14 -27.93
C THR A 122 -0.69 -11.76 -27.80
N GLU A 123 -0.83 -11.13 -26.64
CA GLU A 123 -0.46 -9.72 -26.43
C GLU A 123 0.98 -9.54 -25.95
N THR A 124 1.59 -10.58 -25.39
CA THR A 124 2.93 -10.48 -24.77
C THR A 124 3.93 -11.48 -25.35
N SER A 125 5.21 -11.19 -25.14
CA SER A 125 6.34 -12.08 -25.47
C SER A 125 6.92 -12.78 -24.23
N LEU A 126 6.11 -12.99 -23.19
CA LEU A 126 6.53 -13.68 -21.96
C LEU A 126 6.92 -15.14 -22.22
N ARG A 127 7.79 -15.67 -21.35
CA ARG A 127 8.16 -17.09 -21.38
C ARG A 127 6.99 -17.95 -20.88
N PHE A 128 6.92 -19.20 -21.34
CA PHE A 128 5.85 -20.11 -20.93
C PHE A 128 5.82 -20.38 -19.42
N SER A 129 6.99 -20.41 -18.77
CA SER A 129 7.11 -20.55 -17.31
C SER A 129 6.47 -19.37 -16.57
N GLU A 130 6.72 -18.14 -17.02
CA GLU A 130 6.16 -16.92 -16.41
C GLU A 130 4.63 -16.89 -16.56
N ILE A 131 4.12 -17.31 -17.72
CA ILE A 131 2.67 -17.39 -17.96
C ILE A 131 2.04 -18.46 -17.06
N ALA A 132 2.70 -19.61 -16.87
CA ALA A 132 2.25 -20.67 -15.97
C ALA A 132 2.15 -20.17 -14.52
N GLU A 133 3.17 -19.46 -14.04
CA GLU A 133 3.19 -18.86 -12.71
C GLU A 133 2.08 -17.82 -12.50
N LEU A 134 1.86 -16.93 -13.47
CA LEU A 134 0.83 -15.87 -13.40
C LEU A 134 -0.60 -16.41 -13.45
N THR A 135 -0.82 -17.49 -14.21
CA THR A 135 -2.16 -18.07 -14.43
C THR A 135 -2.47 -19.19 -13.45
N GLY A 136 -1.46 -19.76 -12.79
CA GLY A 136 -1.58 -20.96 -11.96
C GLY A 136 -1.88 -22.22 -12.77
N LEU A 137 -1.58 -22.20 -14.07
CA LEU A 137 -1.71 -23.36 -14.96
C LEU A 137 -0.40 -24.13 -15.03
N ASP A 138 -0.50 -25.42 -15.35
CA ASP A 138 0.67 -26.22 -15.68
C ASP A 138 1.30 -25.75 -17.00
N MET A 139 2.63 -25.83 -17.09
CA MET A 139 3.40 -25.33 -18.23
C MET A 139 2.99 -26.02 -19.54
N TYR A 140 2.72 -27.32 -19.51
CA TYR A 140 2.28 -28.05 -20.71
C TYR A 140 0.90 -27.60 -21.18
N THR A 141 0.03 -27.18 -20.26
CA THR A 141 -1.28 -26.61 -20.59
C THR A 141 -1.12 -25.30 -21.35
N VAL A 142 -0.19 -24.43 -20.91
CA VAL A 142 0.13 -23.17 -21.60
C VAL A 142 0.70 -23.42 -23.00
N VAL A 143 1.62 -24.38 -23.15
CA VAL A 143 2.16 -24.77 -24.47
C VAL A 143 1.05 -25.32 -25.37
N GLY A 144 0.15 -26.15 -24.83
CA GLY A 144 -1.02 -26.66 -25.55
C GLY A 144 -1.92 -25.55 -26.08
N GLU A 145 -2.19 -24.52 -25.26
CA GLU A 145 -2.94 -23.34 -25.70
C GLU A 145 -2.20 -22.56 -26.81
N LYS A 146 -0.88 -22.42 -26.74
CA LYS A 146 -0.10 -21.80 -27.81
C LYS A 146 -0.20 -22.57 -29.13
N LEU A 147 -0.19 -23.90 -29.07
CA LEU A 147 -0.35 -24.75 -30.27
C LEU A 147 -1.76 -24.63 -30.86
N LYS A 148 -2.80 -24.58 -30.03
CA LYS A 148 -4.19 -24.35 -30.48
C LYS A 148 -4.34 -23.00 -31.18
N LEU A 149 -3.69 -21.95 -30.67
CA LEU A 149 -3.69 -20.62 -31.30
C LEU A 149 -3.04 -20.63 -32.70
N ARG A 150 -2.00 -21.45 -32.91
CA ARG A 150 -1.37 -21.59 -34.24
C ARG A 150 -2.27 -22.28 -35.25
N ARG A 151 -3.11 -23.21 -34.81
CA ARG A 151 -4.05 -23.93 -35.70
C ARG A 151 -5.24 -23.06 -36.12
N GLN A 152 -5.54 -21.99 -35.38
CA GLN A 152 -6.65 -21.07 -35.64
C GLN A 152 -6.24 -19.84 -36.45
N ARG A 153 -4.95 -19.67 -36.74
CA ARG A 153 -4.41 -18.68 -37.68
C ARG A 153 -4.23 -19.33 -39.05
#